data_AF-A0A059WPH1-F1
#
_entry.id   AF-A0A059WPH1-F1
#
_cell.length_a   1.000
_cell.length_b   1.000
_cell.length_c   1.000
_cell.angle_alpha   90.00
_cell.angle_beta   90.00
_cell.angle_gamma   90.00
#
_symmetry.space_group_name_H-M   'P 1'
#
loop_
_entity.id
_entity.type
_entity.pdbx_description
1 polymer ?
#
loop_
_entity_poly.entity_id
_entity_poly.type
_entity_poly.pdbx_seq_one_letter_code
_entity_poly.pdbx_strand_id
1 'polypeptide(L)'
;MVATPARSGFPSDDAFHEAEVLAAQDRKLLAMDVIKMLLPPSVNALPQTSLVISDAIRATGGDRASSLWHVVENLDRLDAPHGRVVGNYLRDMSELPLSRLFFPKTEPGAARLSSTLTVLTMPGLVLPPRSVSREHWSTSEQMAVPLLHLAAWYATRAVYGRDMQSRKLVALDETHFLGDWSAGR
;
A
#
# COMPACT_ATOMS: atom_id res chain seq x y z
N MET A 1 1.83 -1.46 7.34
CA MET A 1 0.57 -0.84 7.80
C MET A 1 0.86 0.34 8.71
N VAL A 2 0.13 1.44 8.52
CA VAL A 2 0.19 2.65 9.35
C VAL A 2 -0.16 2.32 10.80
N ALA A 3 0.75 2.60 11.73
CA ALA A 3 0.54 2.34 13.16
C ALA A 3 -0.66 3.13 13.71
N THR A 4 -1.44 2.50 14.58
CA THR A 4 -2.50 3.19 15.33
C THR A 4 -1.85 4.15 16.32
N PRO A 5 -2.26 5.42 16.38
CA PRO A 5 -1.84 6.34 17.44
C PRO A 5 -2.15 5.74 18.82
N ALA A 6 -1.27 5.97 19.80
CA ALA A 6 -1.50 5.56 21.18
C ALA A 6 -1.91 6.78 22.00
N ARG A 7 -3.01 6.68 22.76
CA ARG A 7 -3.56 7.80 23.56
C ARG A 7 -2.50 8.49 24.44
N SER A 8 -1.61 7.71 25.06
CA SER A 8 -0.53 8.19 25.92
C SER A 8 0.49 9.12 25.24
N GLY A 9 0.52 9.15 23.91
CA GLY A 9 1.42 10.01 23.14
C GLY A 9 0.88 11.41 22.84
N PHE A 10 -0.35 11.75 23.29
CA PHE A 10 -1.02 13.01 22.91
C PHE A 10 -1.48 13.83 24.12
N PRO A 11 -1.37 15.17 24.04
CA PRO A 11 -1.65 16.06 25.17
C PRO A 11 -3.15 16.27 25.45
N SER A 12 -4.03 16.04 24.47
CA SER A 12 -5.49 16.23 24.59
C SER A 12 -6.26 15.18 23.79
N ASP A 13 -7.54 14.95 24.12
CA ASP A 13 -8.40 14.00 23.40
C ASP A 13 -8.59 14.44 21.93
N ASP A 14 -8.73 15.74 21.68
CA ASP A 14 -8.83 16.30 20.33
C ASP A 14 -7.59 16.00 19.49
N ALA A 15 -6.38 16.20 20.05
CA ALA A 15 -5.13 15.90 19.36
C ALA A 15 -4.96 14.41 19.06
N PHE A 16 -5.49 13.55 19.93
CA PHE A 16 -5.51 12.11 19.69
C PHE A 16 -6.49 11.74 18.58
N HIS A 17 -7.70 12.29 18.59
CA HIS A 17 -8.69 12.06 17.55
C HIS A 17 -8.19 12.52 16.17
N GLU A 18 -7.57 13.70 16.10
CA GLU A 18 -6.96 14.21 14.86
C GLU A 18 -5.88 13.25 14.34
N ALA A 19 -5.02 12.74 15.23
CA ALA A 19 -4.02 11.76 14.86
C ALA A 19 -4.62 10.43 14.36
N GLU A 20 -5.75 9.99 14.93
CA GLU A 20 -6.48 8.81 14.44
C GLU A 20 -7.03 9.02 13.04
N VAL A 21 -7.62 10.19 12.77
CA VAL A 21 -8.13 10.57 11.45
C VAL A 21 -7.01 10.61 10.43
N LEU A 22 -5.88 11.27 10.75
CA LEU A 22 -4.71 11.32 9.87
C LEU A 22 -4.14 9.94 9.59
N ALA A 23 -4.03 9.09 10.61
CA ALA A 23 -3.57 7.71 10.43
C ALA A 23 -4.52 6.89 9.53
N ALA A 24 -5.84 7.08 9.67
CA ALA A 24 -6.81 6.43 8.79
C ALA A 24 -6.70 6.93 7.34
N GLN A 25 -6.46 8.23 7.13
CA GLN A 25 -6.24 8.80 5.80
C GLN A 25 -4.96 8.27 5.15
N ASP A 26 -3.84 8.22 5.89
CA ASP A 26 -2.59 7.62 5.40
C ASP A 26 -2.80 6.17 4.92
N ARG A 27 -3.62 5.37 5.64
CA ARG A 27 -3.91 3.97 5.25
C ARG A 27 -4.67 3.90 3.95
N LYS A 28 -5.65 4.79 3.78
CA LYS A 28 -6.48 4.88 2.57
C LYS A 28 -5.64 5.28 1.36
N LEU A 29 -4.75 6.27 1.52
CA LEU A 29 -3.84 6.70 0.45
C LEU A 29 -2.88 5.58 0.05
N LEU A 30 -2.26 4.91 1.03
CA LEU A 30 -1.38 3.77 0.75
C LEU A 30 -2.11 2.63 0.01
N ALA A 31 -3.34 2.32 0.42
CA ALA A 31 -4.16 1.30 -0.24
C ALA A 31 -4.51 1.71 -1.69
N MET A 32 -4.83 2.98 -1.91
CA MET A 32 -5.12 3.55 -3.23
C MET A 32 -3.91 3.41 -4.16
N ASP A 33 -2.73 3.81 -3.69
CA ASP A 33 -1.49 3.77 -4.48
C ASP A 33 -1.16 2.34 -4.90
N VAL A 34 -1.21 1.40 -3.94
CA VAL A 34 -0.93 -0.01 -4.22
C VAL A 34 -1.95 -0.60 -5.20
N ILE A 35 -3.24 -0.32 -5.04
CA ILE A 35 -4.28 -0.80 -5.98
C ILE A 35 -4.00 -0.26 -7.39
N LYS A 36 -3.71 1.04 -7.53
CA LYS A 36 -3.41 1.65 -8.84
C LYS A 36 -2.16 1.06 -9.48
N MET A 37 -1.16 0.69 -8.68
CA MET A 37 0.04 -0.01 -9.17
C MET A 37 -0.28 -1.43 -9.64
N LEU A 38 -1.20 -2.13 -8.99
CA LEU A 38 -1.62 -3.49 -9.35
C LEU A 38 -2.53 -3.55 -10.59
N LEU A 39 -3.17 -2.44 -10.98
CA LEU A 39 -4.05 -2.42 -12.15
C LEU A 39 -3.27 -2.24 -13.46
N PRO A 40 -3.71 -2.89 -14.55
CA PRO A 40 -3.19 -2.61 -15.89
C PRO A 40 -3.32 -1.12 -16.23
N PRO A 41 -2.36 -0.51 -16.95
CA PRO A 41 -2.39 0.92 -17.28
C PRO A 41 -3.68 1.36 -17.99
N SER A 42 -4.17 0.53 -18.93
CA SER A 42 -5.40 0.78 -19.68
C SER A 42 -6.64 0.88 -18.79
N VAL A 43 -6.72 0.06 -17.74
CA VAL A 43 -7.82 0.08 -16.77
C VAL A 43 -7.63 1.25 -15.80
N ASN A 44 -6.42 1.47 -15.30
CA ASN A 44 -6.12 2.54 -14.36
C ASN A 44 -6.36 3.95 -14.96
N ALA A 45 -6.16 4.11 -16.27
CA ALA A 45 -6.37 5.38 -16.97
C ALA A 45 -7.85 5.78 -17.11
N LEU A 46 -8.79 4.85 -16.94
CA LEU A 46 -10.22 5.16 -17.06
C LEU A 46 -10.69 6.05 -15.89
N PRO A 47 -11.39 7.17 -16.14
CA PRO A 47 -11.82 8.09 -15.07
C PRO A 47 -12.67 7.42 -13.99
N GLN A 48 -13.57 6.54 -14.43
CA GLN A 48 -14.43 5.71 -13.59
C GLN A 48 -13.66 4.80 -12.62
N THR A 49 -12.43 4.37 -12.95
CA THR A 49 -11.59 3.54 -12.07
C THR A 49 -11.25 4.28 -10.79
N SER A 50 -10.85 5.56 -10.89
CA SER A 50 -10.51 6.35 -9.71
C SER A 50 -11.71 6.57 -8.79
N LEU A 51 -12.93 6.71 -9.36
CA LEU A 51 -14.16 6.86 -8.58
C LEU A 51 -14.50 5.59 -7.80
N VAL A 52 -14.58 4.44 -8.48
CA VAL A 52 -14.94 3.16 -7.82
C VAL A 52 -13.92 2.73 -6.77
N ILE A 53 -12.61 2.94 -7.02
CA ILE A 53 -11.59 2.64 -6.02
C ILE A 53 -11.72 3.58 -4.82
N SER A 54 -11.97 4.88 -5.05
CA SER A 54 -12.13 5.86 -3.96
C SER A 54 -13.32 5.52 -3.07
N ASP A 55 -14.44 5.13 -3.67
CA ASP A 55 -15.64 4.75 -2.94
C ASP A 55 -15.44 3.44 -2.15
N ALA A 56 -14.82 2.43 -2.78
CA ALA A 56 -14.53 1.16 -2.12
C ALA A 56 -13.53 1.32 -0.95
N ILE A 57 -12.50 2.16 -1.11
CA ILE A 57 -11.53 2.48 -0.05
C ILE A 57 -12.20 3.29 1.07
N ARG A 58 -13.06 4.28 0.74
CA ARG A 58 -13.80 5.04 1.75
C ARG A 58 -14.62 4.11 2.65
N ALA A 59 -15.27 3.11 2.06
CA ALA A 59 -16.07 2.11 2.77
C ALA A 59 -15.25 1.20 3.71
N THR A 60 -13.92 1.13 3.59
CA THR A 60 -13.08 0.37 4.55
C THR A 60 -12.88 1.08 5.89
N GLY A 61 -13.23 2.37 6.00
CA GLY A 61 -12.99 3.16 7.21
C GLY A 61 -11.53 3.55 7.44
N GLY A 62 -10.56 2.85 6.83
CA GLY A 62 -9.12 3.07 7.09
C GLY A 62 -8.66 2.43 8.40
N ASP A 63 -9.29 1.33 8.79
CA ASP A 63 -8.88 0.54 9.95
C ASP A 63 -7.48 -0.05 9.70
N ARG A 64 -6.72 -0.23 10.77
CA ARG A 64 -5.45 -0.94 10.75
C ARG A 64 -5.62 -2.41 10.36
N ALA A 65 -6.73 -3.05 10.71
CA ALA A 65 -7.01 -4.43 10.30
C ALA A 65 -7.48 -4.54 8.84
N SER A 66 -7.79 -3.41 8.19
CA SER A 66 -8.19 -3.44 6.78
C SER A 66 -7.05 -3.92 5.89
N SER A 67 -7.40 -4.86 5.01
CA SER A 67 -6.54 -5.41 3.96
C SER A 67 -7.12 -5.08 2.58
N LEU A 68 -6.35 -5.33 1.51
CA LEU A 68 -6.87 -5.11 0.15
C LEU A 68 -8.07 -6.00 -0.18
N TRP A 69 -8.24 -7.14 0.50
CA TRP A 69 -9.45 -7.97 0.38
C TRP A 69 -10.72 -7.21 0.77
N HIS A 70 -10.67 -6.38 1.81
CA HIS A 70 -11.81 -5.56 2.19
C HIS A 70 -12.18 -4.55 1.09
N VAL A 71 -11.19 -4.05 0.34
CA VAL A 71 -11.44 -3.18 -0.81
C VAL A 71 -12.10 -3.95 -1.96
N VAL A 72 -11.65 -5.18 -2.24
CA VAL A 72 -12.27 -6.06 -3.24
C VAL A 72 -13.71 -6.38 -2.87
N GLU A 73 -13.98 -6.73 -1.61
CA GLU A 73 -15.35 -6.95 -1.14
C GLU A 73 -16.24 -5.71 -1.28
N ASN A 74 -15.69 -4.53 -1.00
CA ASN A 74 -16.43 -3.29 -1.17
C ASN A 74 -16.70 -2.98 -2.64
N LEU A 75 -15.74 -3.24 -3.55
CA LEU A 75 -15.93 -3.13 -5.00
C LEU A 75 -17.06 -4.05 -5.49
N ASP A 76 -17.14 -5.27 -4.96
CA ASP A 76 -18.20 -6.23 -5.31
C ASP A 76 -19.59 -5.78 -4.84
N ARG A 77 -19.65 -5.07 -3.70
CA ARG A 77 -20.90 -4.50 -3.15
C ARG A 77 -21.34 -3.22 -3.84
N LEU A 78 -20.47 -2.55 -4.61
CA LEU A 78 -20.86 -1.35 -5.36
C LEU A 78 -21.86 -1.71 -6.45
N ASP A 79 -22.92 -0.92 -6.58
CA ASP A 79 -23.84 -0.97 -7.73
C ASP A 79 -23.24 -0.26 -8.96
N ALA A 80 -22.03 -0.67 -9.33
CA ALA A 80 -21.26 -0.11 -10.43
C ALA A 80 -20.62 -1.25 -11.25
N PRO A 81 -21.00 -1.46 -12.52
CA PRO A 81 -20.41 -2.50 -13.36
C PRO A 81 -18.88 -2.44 -13.43
N HIS A 82 -18.33 -1.22 -13.46
CA HIS A 82 -16.88 -1.02 -13.48
C HIS A 82 -16.18 -1.44 -12.18
N GLY A 83 -16.87 -1.36 -11.04
CA GLY A 83 -16.35 -1.85 -9.75
C GLY A 83 -16.02 -3.34 -9.80
N ARG A 84 -16.92 -4.13 -10.40
CA ARG A 84 -16.71 -5.58 -10.63
C ARG A 84 -15.53 -5.86 -11.55
N VAL A 85 -15.31 -5.04 -12.59
CA VAL A 85 -14.14 -5.19 -13.48
C VAL A 85 -12.84 -4.98 -12.70
N VAL A 86 -12.76 -3.92 -11.90
CA VAL A 86 -11.59 -3.65 -11.05
C VAL A 86 -11.38 -4.77 -10.01
N GLY A 87 -12.47 -5.25 -9.38
CA GLY A 87 -12.44 -6.35 -8.43
C GLY A 87 -11.87 -7.64 -9.03
N ASN A 88 -12.28 -7.98 -10.27
CA ASN A 88 -11.76 -9.16 -10.98
C ASN A 88 -10.26 -9.05 -11.24
N TYR A 89 -9.75 -7.91 -11.72
CA TYR A 89 -8.31 -7.72 -11.90
C TYR A 89 -7.52 -7.88 -10.60
N LEU A 90 -8.02 -7.34 -9.49
CA LEU A 90 -7.37 -7.51 -8.18
C LEU A 90 -7.38 -8.97 -7.72
N ARG A 91 -8.45 -9.71 -8.01
CA ARG A 91 -8.54 -11.15 -7.72
C ARG A 91 -7.56 -11.95 -8.56
N ASP A 92 -7.43 -11.66 -9.85
CA ASP A 92 -6.44 -12.29 -10.73
C ASP A 92 -5.01 -12.03 -10.23
N MET A 93 -4.72 -10.79 -9.82
CA MET A 93 -3.44 -10.44 -9.22
C MET A 93 -3.20 -11.18 -7.90
N SER A 94 -4.26 -11.46 -7.12
CA SER A 94 -4.16 -12.18 -5.86
C SER A 94 -3.76 -13.66 -6.01
N GLU A 95 -3.92 -14.25 -7.20
CA GLU A 95 -3.51 -15.64 -7.45
C GLU A 95 -2.00 -15.79 -7.67
N LEU A 96 -1.28 -14.68 -7.85
CA LEU A 96 0.15 -14.70 -8.12
C LEU A 96 0.98 -14.97 -6.84
N PRO A 97 2.13 -15.66 -6.91
CA PRO A 97 2.89 -16.03 -5.70
C PRO A 97 3.31 -14.85 -4.82
N LEU A 98 3.73 -13.73 -5.41
CA LEU A 98 4.16 -12.51 -4.69
C LEU A 98 2.98 -11.70 -4.13
N SER A 99 1.75 -12.04 -4.52
CA SER A 99 0.55 -11.28 -4.14
C SER A 99 0.22 -11.38 -2.65
N ARG A 100 0.69 -12.45 -1.98
CA ARG A 100 0.40 -12.79 -0.59
C ARG A 100 0.72 -11.66 0.40
N LEU A 101 1.66 -10.79 0.05
CA LEU A 101 2.01 -9.61 0.84
C LEU A 101 0.95 -8.50 0.74
N PHE A 102 0.24 -8.41 -0.38
CA PHE A 102 -0.85 -7.46 -0.60
C PHE A 102 -2.21 -8.03 -0.17
N PHE A 103 -2.38 -9.35 -0.35
CA PHE A 103 -3.61 -10.11 -0.15
C PHE A 103 -3.40 -11.22 0.90
N PRO A 104 -3.22 -10.87 2.18
CA PRO A 104 -2.96 -11.87 3.22
C PRO A 104 -4.17 -12.80 3.41
N LYS A 105 -3.92 -14.11 3.56
CA LYS A 105 -4.96 -15.12 3.87
C LYS A 105 -5.35 -15.17 5.36
N THR A 106 -4.54 -14.56 6.22
CA THR A 106 -4.72 -14.49 7.67
C THR A 106 -4.17 -13.16 8.14
N GLU A 107 -4.75 -12.59 9.19
CA GLU A 107 -4.27 -11.35 9.80
C GLU A 107 -2.76 -11.42 10.04
N PRO A 108 -1.95 -10.55 9.38
CA PRO A 108 -0.52 -10.54 9.60
C PRO A 108 -0.25 -10.16 11.05
N GLY A 109 0.45 -11.04 11.78
CA GLY A 109 1.00 -10.66 13.07
C GLY A 109 1.87 -9.40 12.91
N ALA A 110 1.69 -8.41 13.80
CA ALA A 110 2.44 -7.16 13.72
C ALA A 110 3.92 -7.39 14.09
N ALA A 111 4.73 -7.83 13.13
CA ALA A 111 6.17 -7.88 13.30
C ALA A 111 6.70 -6.44 13.47
N ARG A 112 7.20 -6.13 14.67
CA ARG A 112 7.90 -4.87 14.94
C ARG A 112 9.38 -5.06 14.60
N LEU A 113 9.94 -4.14 13.82
CA LEU A 113 11.38 -4.06 13.59
C LEU A 113 12.07 -3.59 14.87
N SER A 114 12.50 -4.53 15.71
CA SER A 114 13.15 -4.25 17.01
C SER A 114 14.66 -4.42 17.00
N SER A 115 15.27 -4.90 15.90
CA SER A 115 16.71 -5.07 15.79
C SER A 115 17.45 -3.74 15.52
N THR A 116 18.75 -3.74 15.83
CA THR A 116 19.68 -2.63 15.53
C THR A 116 19.82 -2.42 14.03
N LEU A 117 19.92 -3.52 13.26
CA LEU A 117 19.92 -3.55 11.82
C LEU A 117 18.81 -4.49 11.34
N THR A 118 17.98 -4.02 10.43
CA THR A 118 17.01 -4.84 9.70
C THR A 118 17.34 -4.72 8.22
N VAL A 119 17.53 -5.85 7.55
CA VAL A 119 17.65 -5.92 6.10
C VAL A 119 16.37 -6.57 5.55
N LEU A 120 15.62 -5.83 4.73
CA LEU A 120 14.44 -6.35 4.03
C LEU A 120 14.88 -6.88 2.67
N THR A 121 14.94 -8.20 2.51
CA THR A 121 15.34 -8.86 1.27
C THR A 121 14.13 -9.33 0.48
N MET A 122 14.14 -9.13 -0.84
CA MET A 122 13.06 -9.53 -1.76
C MET A 122 13.61 -10.49 -2.82
N PRO A 123 13.89 -11.74 -2.47
CA PRO A 123 14.39 -12.71 -3.45
C PRO A 123 13.34 -12.98 -4.53
N GLY A 124 13.79 -13.05 -5.79
CA GLY A 124 12.92 -13.35 -6.93
C GLY A 124 12.11 -12.15 -7.44
N LEU A 125 12.41 -10.94 -6.96
CA LEU A 125 11.87 -9.72 -7.53
C LEU A 125 12.53 -9.44 -8.90
N VAL A 126 11.72 -9.27 -9.94
CA VAL A 126 12.19 -8.87 -11.27
C VAL A 126 11.72 -7.43 -11.49
N LEU A 127 12.66 -6.49 -11.61
CA LEU A 127 12.32 -5.08 -11.79
C LEU A 127 12.15 -4.76 -13.28
N PRO A 128 11.13 -3.96 -13.65
CA PRO A 128 10.94 -3.58 -15.04
C PRO A 128 12.13 -2.77 -15.57
N PRO A 129 12.55 -3.00 -16.82
CA PRO A 129 13.58 -2.17 -17.44
C PRO A 129 13.09 -0.73 -17.62
N ARG A 130 13.96 0.24 -17.32
CA ARG A 130 13.64 1.68 -17.34
C ARG A 130 13.16 2.21 -18.69
N SER A 131 13.62 1.62 -19.78
CA SER A 131 13.28 2.05 -21.14
C SER A 131 11.91 1.56 -21.62
N VAL A 132 11.24 0.71 -20.83
CA VAL A 132 10.00 0.05 -21.25
C VAL A 132 8.81 0.66 -20.53
N SER A 133 7.82 1.11 -21.31
CA SER A 133 6.55 1.61 -20.79
C SER A 133 5.79 0.50 -20.05
N ARG A 134 5.01 0.88 -19.02
CA ARG A 134 4.19 -0.04 -18.21
C ARG A 134 3.30 -0.97 -19.03
N GLU A 135 2.84 -0.49 -20.18
CA GLU A 135 1.98 -1.26 -21.08
C GLU A 135 2.62 -2.55 -21.57
N HIS A 136 3.95 -2.62 -21.51
CA HIS A 136 4.76 -3.76 -21.97
C HIS A 136 5.43 -4.49 -20.81
N TRP A 137 5.12 -4.15 -19.55
CA TRP A 137 5.65 -4.88 -18.41
C TRP A 137 5.00 -6.26 -18.31
N SER A 138 5.81 -7.26 -17.96
CA SER A 138 5.29 -8.54 -17.50
C SER A 138 4.58 -8.38 -16.15
N THR A 139 3.72 -9.34 -15.82
CA THR A 139 3.00 -9.34 -14.55
C THR A 139 3.96 -9.38 -13.34
N SER A 140 5.07 -10.11 -13.43
CA SER A 140 6.09 -10.17 -12.39
C SER A 140 6.76 -8.81 -12.15
N GLU A 141 7.09 -8.09 -13.22
CA GLU A 141 7.66 -6.74 -13.14
C GLU A 141 6.65 -5.72 -12.60
N GLN A 142 5.39 -5.83 -13.01
CA GLN A 142 4.33 -4.97 -12.51
C GLN A 142 4.13 -5.13 -11.00
N MET A 143 4.20 -6.35 -10.47
CA MET A 143 4.08 -6.62 -9.03
C MET A 143 5.30 -6.16 -8.22
N ALA A 144 6.46 -6.04 -8.85
CA ALA A 144 7.68 -5.68 -8.14
C ALA A 144 7.64 -4.26 -7.58
N VAL A 145 7.07 -3.33 -8.35
CA VAL A 145 6.93 -1.92 -7.98
C VAL A 145 6.10 -1.69 -6.71
N PRO A 146 4.84 -2.19 -6.59
CA PRO A 146 4.07 -2.02 -5.37
C PRO A 146 4.71 -2.71 -4.16
N LEU A 147 5.51 -3.77 -4.37
CA LEU A 147 6.22 -4.47 -3.29
C LEU A 147 7.37 -3.59 -2.76
N LEU A 148 8.18 -3.03 -3.65
CA LEU A 148 9.20 -2.04 -3.29
C LEU A 148 8.58 -0.83 -2.60
N HIS A 149 7.47 -0.31 -3.13
CA HIS A 149 6.76 0.82 -2.54
C HIS A 149 6.31 0.52 -1.11
N LEU A 150 5.66 -0.62 -0.87
CA LEU A 150 5.24 -1.03 0.46
C LEU A 150 6.42 -1.24 1.42
N ALA A 151 7.52 -1.81 0.94
CA ALA A 151 8.70 -2.03 1.77
C ALA A 151 9.40 -0.73 2.13
N ALA A 152 9.56 0.19 1.19
CA ALA A 152 10.08 1.53 1.43
C ALA A 152 9.20 2.28 2.43
N TRP A 153 7.88 2.21 2.24
CA TRP A 153 6.90 2.80 3.16
C TRP A 153 7.00 2.19 4.57
N TYR A 154 7.08 0.86 4.67
CA TYR A 154 7.22 0.14 5.93
C TYR A 154 8.54 0.48 6.64
N ALA A 155 9.67 0.48 5.93
CA ALA A 155 10.97 0.83 6.50
C ALA A 155 11.00 2.28 7.01
N THR A 156 10.51 3.21 6.18
CA THR A 156 10.41 4.63 6.51
C THR A 156 9.58 4.84 7.78
N ARG A 157 8.37 4.24 7.83
CA ARG A 157 7.47 4.34 8.98
C ARG A 157 8.05 3.68 10.22
N ALA A 158 8.66 2.51 10.10
CA ALA A 158 9.26 1.79 11.23
C ALA A 158 10.38 2.60 11.88
N VAL A 159 11.17 3.31 11.08
CA VAL A 159 12.24 4.18 11.58
C VAL A 159 11.68 5.46 12.20
N TYR A 160 10.76 6.15 11.54
CA TYR A 160 10.16 7.37 12.09
C TYR A 160 9.29 7.12 13.33
N GLY A 161 8.78 5.89 13.51
CA GLY A 161 8.07 5.48 14.72
C GLY A 161 8.95 5.26 15.96
N ARG A 162 10.28 5.31 15.84
CA ARG A 162 11.21 5.22 16.99
C ARG A 162 11.37 6.59 17.69
N ASP A 163 11.99 6.61 18.87
CA ASP A 163 12.26 7.85 19.62
C ASP A 163 13.03 8.89 18.78
N MET A 164 12.66 10.16 18.88
CA MET A 164 13.20 11.26 18.08
C MET A 164 14.70 11.52 18.38
N GLN A 165 15.17 11.20 19.59
CA GLN A 165 16.57 11.36 19.98
C GLN A 165 17.48 10.21 19.50
N SER A 166 16.91 9.12 18.97
CA SER A 166 17.69 8.00 18.49
C SER A 166 18.28 8.27 17.10
N ARG A 167 19.54 7.88 16.89
CA ARG A 167 20.17 7.89 15.57
C ARG A 167 19.54 6.79 14.71
N LYS A 168 19.14 7.18 13.51
CA LYS A 168 18.32 6.36 12.60
C LYS A 168 18.86 6.47 11.18
N LEU A 169 18.80 5.38 10.44
CA LEU A 169 19.14 5.34 9.03
C LEU A 169 18.11 4.47 8.30
N VAL A 170 17.59 4.98 7.19
CA VAL A 170 16.87 4.20 6.18
C VAL A 170 17.70 4.27 4.91
N ALA A 171 18.16 3.12 4.43
CA ALA A 171 18.80 2.99 3.13
C ALA A 171 17.83 2.25 2.21
N LEU A 172 17.52 2.85 1.06
CA LEU A 172 16.67 2.27 0.04
C LEU A 172 17.51 2.06 -1.20
N ASP A 173 17.48 0.84 -1.73
CA ASP A 173 17.98 0.56 -3.07
C ASP A 173 16.87 0.83 -4.09
N GLU A 174 17.24 1.00 -5.35
CA GLU A 174 16.31 1.11 -6.47
C GLU A 174 15.29 2.26 -6.35
N THR A 175 15.71 3.36 -5.71
CA THR A 175 14.88 4.54 -5.39
C THR A 175 14.29 5.23 -6.61
N HIS A 176 14.86 5.01 -7.79
CA HIS A 176 14.33 5.54 -9.04
C HIS A 176 12.90 5.04 -9.32
N PHE A 177 12.56 3.80 -8.95
CA PHE A 177 11.17 3.31 -9.04
C PHE A 177 10.24 3.94 -8.00
N LEU A 178 10.79 4.46 -6.90
CA LEU A 178 10.00 5.16 -5.87
C LEU A 178 9.75 6.62 -6.26
N GLY A 179 10.73 7.25 -6.92
CA GLY A 179 10.65 8.65 -7.38
C GLY A 179 9.57 8.86 -8.45
N ASP A 180 9.50 7.98 -9.44
CA ASP A 180 8.55 8.06 -10.55
C ASP A 180 7.07 7.90 -10.12
N TRP A 181 6.84 7.36 -8.91
CA TRP A 181 5.50 7.09 -8.38
C TRP A 181 5.14 7.92 -7.15
N SER A 182 6.11 8.52 -6.46
CA SER A 182 5.84 9.41 -5.31
C SER A 182 5.44 10.84 -5.71
N ALA A 183 5.39 11.16 -7.01
CA ALA A 183 5.01 12.48 -7.49
C ALA A 183 3.50 12.56 -7.79
N GLY A 184 2.70 12.45 -6.74
CA GLY A 184 1.33 12.96 -6.68
C GLY A 184 1.21 13.87 -5.47
N ARG A 185 1.76 15.07 -5.55
CA ARG A 185 1.38 16.20 -4.70
C ARG A 185 0.68 17.24 -5.56
#